data_AF-A0A8C9GNC6-F1
#
_entry.id   AF-A0A8C9GNC6-F1
#
_cell.length_a   1.000
_cell.length_b   1.000
_cell.length_c   1.000
_cell.angle_alpha   90.00
_cell.angle_beta   90.00
_cell.angle_gamma   90.00
#
_symmetry.space_group_name_H-M   'P 1'
#
loop_
_entity.id
_entity.type
_entity.pdbx_description
1 polymer ?
#
loop_
_entity_poly.entity_id
_entity_poly.type
_entity_poly.pdbx_seq_one_letter_code
_entity_poly.pdbx_strand_id
1 'polypeptide(L)'
;MVMRDSNDINELCKTKGNKNNMDNMDESYDDTCSDNYVSSSDSNSETSTECSSRSCSPKRNYNTLTRIRTRTDTSSDENIDIYEQIPQKFEYMELKETSFLSFLASLTPFSDHNQSPRNIYQCQMSKQTMGLQSLNMLYTFTNKIYRIITPQLPLVVTRDYELYGVDNYPTGTNAVVAILSYTGYDMEDALIINRASADRGMFRTHIYKTEIINLTDISGTRTCVFGKREAQKPVLNRDGLLPIQQKISKGDVLYSYINKSNELTVYEYFKQSGDYFVDFISTSEHQKNNVAVIRLRSTRPPQVGDKFASRHGQKGVVSRLFNQEDMPFSESGIVPDIIFNPHGIPSRMTVGMLIESMCGKASSIYGKRIDATPFRKYKKQKGYDYYGTELLYSGIYGVPLQAHIFLGVIYYQRL
;
A
#
# COMPACT_ATOMS: atom_id res chain seq x y z
N MET A 1 -24.99 -19.26 13.20
CA MET A 1 -23.64 -19.06 12.63
C MET A 1 -22.70 -18.40 13.65
N VAL A 2 -22.04 -19.21 14.47
CA VAL A 2 -20.99 -18.79 15.41
C VAL A 2 -20.05 -19.98 15.57
N MET A 3 -18.77 -19.83 15.26
CA MET A 3 -17.72 -20.68 15.85
C MET A 3 -16.37 -19.95 15.94
N ARG A 4 -15.55 -20.51 16.83
CA ARG A 4 -14.61 -19.87 17.74
C ARG A 4 -13.30 -19.38 17.12
N ASP A 5 -12.69 -18.43 17.82
CA ASP A 5 -11.40 -17.84 17.54
C ASP A 5 -10.28 -18.91 17.46
N SER A 6 -9.34 -18.72 16.54
CA SER A 6 -8.18 -19.58 16.24
C SER A 6 -7.14 -19.70 17.38
N ASN A 7 -7.49 -19.35 18.62
CA ASN A 7 -6.63 -19.53 19.78
C ASN A 7 -6.64 -20.98 20.30
N ASP A 8 -7.70 -21.75 20.03
CA ASP A 8 -7.82 -23.12 20.53
C ASP A 8 -6.88 -24.11 19.80
N ILE A 9 -6.44 -23.82 18.58
CA ILE A 9 -5.49 -24.67 17.82
C ILE A 9 -4.07 -24.57 18.42
N ASN A 10 -3.69 -23.38 18.90
CA ASN A 10 -2.41 -23.20 19.59
C ASN A 10 -2.39 -23.84 21.00
N GLU A 11 -3.55 -24.11 21.60
CA GLU A 11 -3.65 -24.82 22.88
C GLU A 11 -3.52 -26.34 22.72
N LEU A 12 -4.00 -26.90 21.60
CA LEU A 12 -3.79 -28.30 21.24
C LEU A 12 -2.30 -28.62 21.03
N CYS A 13 -1.55 -27.72 20.38
CA CYS A 13 -0.09 -27.89 20.20
C CYS A 13 0.71 -27.70 21.50
N LYS A 14 0.21 -27.00 22.52
CA LYS A 14 0.92 -26.80 23.80
C LYS A 14 0.89 -28.00 24.74
N THR A 15 0.04 -29.00 24.49
CA THR A 15 -0.06 -30.19 25.36
C THR A 15 0.99 -31.27 25.09
N LYS A 16 1.85 -31.10 24.07
CA LYS A 16 3.01 -31.97 23.82
C LYS A 16 4.24 -31.12 23.55
N GLY A 17 5.25 -31.23 24.42
CA GLY A 17 6.60 -30.73 24.13
C GLY A 17 7.10 -29.69 25.12
N ASN A 18 7.50 -30.17 26.30
CA ASN A 18 8.37 -29.44 27.20
C ASN A 18 9.81 -29.65 26.72
N LYS A 19 10.44 -28.65 26.08
CA LYS A 19 11.88 -28.30 26.11
C LYS A 19 12.28 -27.44 24.89
N ASN A 20 12.96 -26.33 25.21
CA ASN A 20 13.99 -25.61 24.43
C ASN A 20 14.17 -26.00 22.96
N ASN A 21 13.91 -25.06 22.04
CA ASN A 21 14.86 -24.59 21.01
C ASN A 21 14.19 -23.60 20.06
N MET A 22 14.92 -22.56 19.69
CA MET A 22 14.48 -21.44 18.84
C MET A 22 14.68 -21.73 17.33
N ASP A 23 14.93 -22.99 16.97
CA ASP A 23 15.34 -23.42 15.62
C ASP A 23 14.27 -24.23 14.85
N ASN A 24 13.07 -24.45 15.42
CA ASN A 24 12.08 -25.43 14.91
C ASN A 24 10.83 -24.80 14.24
N MET A 25 10.98 -23.77 13.41
CA MET A 25 9.84 -23.30 12.57
C MET A 25 9.78 -24.04 11.22
N ASP A 26 10.92 -24.40 10.64
CA ASP A 26 10.98 -25.02 9.30
C ASP A 26 10.66 -26.53 9.29
N GLU A 27 10.88 -27.26 10.39
CA GLU A 27 10.54 -28.70 10.49
C GLU A 27 9.02 -28.97 10.53
N SER A 28 8.20 -27.97 10.84
CA SER A 28 6.78 -28.19 11.13
C SER A 28 5.87 -28.46 9.93
N TYR A 29 6.23 -28.00 8.73
CA TYR A 29 5.42 -28.22 7.51
C TYR A 29 5.81 -29.50 6.77
N ASP A 30 7.10 -29.80 6.65
CA ASP A 30 7.58 -31.02 5.99
C ASP A 30 7.12 -32.29 6.73
N ASP A 31 7.07 -32.25 8.06
CA ASP A 31 6.54 -33.35 8.86
C ASP A 31 5.03 -33.59 8.63
N THR A 32 4.22 -32.54 8.39
CA THR A 32 2.76 -32.69 8.19
C THR A 32 2.37 -33.34 6.85
N CYS A 33 3.16 -33.12 5.80
CA CYS A 33 3.02 -33.85 4.54
C CYS A 33 3.47 -35.30 4.70
N SER A 34 4.51 -35.55 5.51
CA SER A 34 5.01 -36.91 5.79
C SER A 34 4.00 -37.77 6.56
N ASP A 35 3.19 -37.12 7.42
CA ASP A 35 2.14 -37.76 8.22
C ASP A 35 0.77 -37.86 7.51
N ASN A 36 0.69 -37.58 6.20
CA ASN A 36 -0.54 -37.60 5.38
C ASN A 36 -1.68 -36.66 5.86
N TYR A 37 -1.38 -35.63 6.65
CA TYR A 37 -2.41 -34.66 7.09
C TYR A 37 -2.74 -33.61 6.02
N VAL A 38 -1.80 -33.33 5.12
CA VAL A 38 -1.94 -32.38 4.02
C VAL A 38 -1.56 -33.07 2.72
N SER A 39 -2.47 -33.07 1.74
CA SER A 39 -2.25 -33.60 0.40
C SER A 39 -2.18 -32.48 -0.63
N SER A 40 -1.24 -32.56 -1.56
CA SER A 40 -1.24 -31.69 -2.75
C SER A 40 -2.12 -32.30 -3.84
N SER A 41 -3.03 -31.51 -4.40
CA SER A 41 -3.91 -31.91 -5.50
C SER A 41 -3.46 -31.25 -6.81
N ASP A 42 -3.48 -32.01 -7.90
CA ASP A 42 -3.26 -31.49 -9.24
C ASP A 42 -4.62 -31.11 -9.88
N SER A 43 -4.62 -30.12 -10.77
CA SER A 43 -5.84 -29.68 -11.47
C SER A 43 -6.64 -30.80 -12.17
N ASN A 44 -5.98 -31.89 -12.55
CA ASN A 44 -6.65 -33.06 -13.14
C ASN A 44 -7.38 -33.93 -12.10
N SER A 45 -6.92 -33.96 -10.83
CA SER A 45 -7.53 -34.77 -9.75
C SER A 45 -8.77 -34.12 -9.11
N GLU A 46 -8.94 -32.81 -9.27
CA GLU A 46 -10.11 -32.05 -8.77
C GLU A 46 -11.42 -32.44 -9.47
N THR A 47 -11.36 -32.99 -10.69
CA THR A 47 -12.56 -33.44 -11.42
C THR A 47 -13.26 -34.65 -10.78
N SER A 48 -12.57 -35.37 -9.88
CA SER A 48 -13.08 -36.57 -9.19
C SER A 48 -13.24 -36.42 -7.68
N THR A 49 -12.92 -35.27 -7.09
CA THR A 49 -12.84 -35.10 -5.62
C THR A 49 -13.80 -34.02 -5.11
N GLU A 50 -14.47 -34.31 -3.99
CA GLU A 50 -15.36 -33.36 -3.29
C GLU A 50 -14.60 -32.66 -2.15
N CYS A 51 -14.48 -31.33 -2.23
CA CYS A 51 -13.76 -30.49 -1.26
C CYS A 51 -14.71 -29.51 -0.55
N SER A 52 -14.47 -29.25 0.74
CA SER A 52 -15.24 -28.28 1.53
C SER A 52 -14.46 -27.00 1.81
N SER A 53 -15.17 -25.86 1.87
CA SER A 53 -14.56 -24.53 2.06
C SER A 53 -14.55 -24.04 3.52
N ARG A 54 -15.23 -24.73 4.46
CA ARG A 54 -15.39 -24.29 5.87
C ARG A 54 -15.37 -25.42 6.89
N SER A 55 -14.76 -25.16 8.05
CA SER A 55 -14.88 -26.03 9.22
C SER A 55 -16.26 -25.87 9.89
N CYS A 56 -17.10 -26.90 9.80
CA CYS A 56 -18.32 -26.97 10.59
C CYS A 56 -18.02 -26.98 12.09
N SER A 57 -18.90 -26.32 12.86
CA SER A 57 -18.85 -26.30 14.32
C SER A 57 -18.68 -27.68 14.97
N PRO A 58 -17.91 -27.87 16.06
CA PRO A 58 -17.75 -29.15 16.76
C PRO A 58 -19.00 -29.60 17.55
N LYS A 59 -20.20 -29.17 17.16
CA LYS A 59 -21.48 -29.56 17.78
C LYS A 59 -22.42 -30.16 16.75
N ARG A 60 -22.10 -31.32 16.17
CA ARG A 60 -23.09 -32.13 15.42
C ARG A 60 -22.63 -33.57 15.16
N ASN A 61 -22.11 -34.24 16.19
CA ASN A 61 -22.22 -35.70 16.25
C ASN A 61 -23.57 -36.05 16.88
N TYR A 62 -24.63 -36.17 16.07
CA TYR A 62 -25.87 -36.79 16.51
C TYR A 62 -26.34 -37.82 15.48
N ASN A 63 -26.03 -39.09 15.77
CA ASN A 63 -26.84 -40.23 15.34
C ASN A 63 -28.19 -40.15 16.06
N THR A 64 -29.11 -39.30 15.62
CA THR A 64 -30.53 -39.43 15.97
C THR A 64 -31.40 -38.62 15.01
N LEU A 65 -32.18 -39.33 14.20
CA LEU A 65 -33.29 -38.80 13.42
C LEU A 65 -34.28 -38.08 14.35
N THR A 66 -34.09 -36.78 14.55
CA THR A 66 -35.11 -35.92 15.14
C THR A 66 -35.35 -34.73 14.22
N ARG A 67 -36.59 -34.70 13.72
CA ARG A 67 -37.22 -33.67 12.90
C ARG A 67 -36.66 -32.27 13.18
N ILE A 68 -35.86 -31.74 12.27
CA ILE A 68 -35.38 -30.35 12.35
C ILE A 68 -36.59 -29.45 12.13
N ARG A 69 -37.08 -28.83 13.21
CA ARG A 69 -38.02 -27.72 13.13
C ARG A 69 -37.26 -26.51 12.58
N THR A 70 -37.70 -26.02 11.43
CA THR A 70 -37.30 -24.72 10.88
C THR A 70 -37.86 -23.61 11.78
N ARG A 71 -37.09 -23.22 12.80
CA ARG A 71 -37.33 -21.96 13.50
C ARG A 71 -36.46 -20.90 12.84
N THR A 72 -37.08 -20.13 11.95
CA THR A 72 -36.51 -18.92 11.37
C THR A 72 -36.45 -17.86 12.48
N ASP A 73 -35.33 -17.78 13.18
CA ASP A 73 -35.03 -16.63 14.01
C ASP A 73 -34.67 -15.47 13.07
N THR A 74 -35.59 -14.53 12.99
CA THR A 74 -35.54 -13.30 12.21
C THR A 74 -34.41 -12.39 12.72
N SER A 75 -33.27 -12.38 12.03
CA SER A 75 -32.38 -11.21 11.95
C SER A 75 -31.47 -11.34 10.71
N SER A 76 -31.94 -10.76 9.60
CA SER A 76 -31.21 -10.45 8.36
C SER A 76 -30.37 -11.59 7.76
N ASP A 77 -31.05 -12.47 7.03
CA ASP A 77 -30.62 -13.14 5.78
C ASP A 77 -29.14 -13.54 5.67
N GLU A 78 -28.76 -14.58 6.41
CA GLU A 78 -27.71 -15.48 5.94
C GLU A 78 -28.38 -16.42 4.93
N ASN A 79 -28.17 -16.21 3.62
CA ASN A 79 -28.37 -17.25 2.60
C ASN A 79 -27.34 -18.35 2.88
N ILE A 80 -27.61 -19.18 3.89
CA ILE A 80 -26.87 -20.38 4.19
C ILE A 80 -27.09 -21.30 2.99
N ASP A 81 -26.00 -21.63 2.30
CA ASP A 81 -26.03 -22.45 1.10
C ASP A 81 -26.78 -23.76 1.40
N ILE A 82 -27.63 -24.20 0.47
CA ILE A 82 -28.48 -25.40 0.64
C ILE A 82 -27.59 -26.63 0.86
N TYR A 83 -26.37 -26.61 0.30
CA TYR A 83 -25.35 -27.64 0.48
C TYR A 83 -24.75 -27.69 1.90
N GLU A 84 -24.73 -26.59 2.66
CA GLU A 84 -24.34 -26.61 4.08
C GLU A 84 -25.42 -27.26 4.98
N GLN A 85 -26.66 -27.41 4.47
CA GLN A 85 -27.80 -27.97 5.21
C GLN A 85 -27.90 -29.50 5.06
N ILE A 86 -27.22 -30.08 4.07
CA ILE A 86 -27.20 -31.53 3.83
C ILE A 86 -25.92 -32.09 4.49
N PRO A 87 -26.01 -33.13 5.34
CA PRO A 87 -24.83 -33.77 5.91
C PRO A 87 -24.10 -34.57 4.82
N GLN A 88 -23.22 -33.90 4.07
CA GLN A 88 -22.33 -34.49 3.08
C GLN A 88 -20.95 -34.73 3.72
N LYS A 89 -20.34 -35.88 3.43
CA LYS A 89 -18.98 -36.18 3.87
C LYS A 89 -18.03 -35.71 2.78
N PHE A 90 -17.14 -34.79 3.13
CA PHE A 90 -16.09 -34.32 2.23
C PHE A 90 -14.79 -35.08 2.51
N GLU A 91 -14.05 -35.41 1.44
CA GLU A 91 -12.76 -36.08 1.54
C GLU A 91 -11.64 -35.09 1.85
N TYR A 92 -11.72 -33.89 1.26
CA TYR A 92 -10.76 -32.81 1.44
C TYR A 92 -11.43 -31.53 1.95
N MET A 93 -10.63 -30.67 2.57
CA MET A 93 -11.06 -29.35 3.03
C MET A 93 -9.97 -28.33 2.71
N GLU A 94 -10.40 -27.18 2.19
CA GLU A 94 -9.51 -26.04 1.97
C GLU A 94 -8.86 -25.60 3.28
N LEU A 95 -7.54 -25.41 3.25
CA LEU A 95 -6.78 -25.00 4.43
C LEU A 95 -7.18 -23.60 4.91
N LYS A 96 -7.43 -22.70 3.95
CA LYS A 96 -7.82 -21.32 4.22
C LYS A 96 -8.68 -20.76 3.08
N GLU A 97 -9.76 -20.09 3.44
CA GLU A 97 -10.68 -19.43 2.50
C GLU A 97 -9.99 -18.38 1.60
N THR A 98 -8.80 -17.86 1.97
CA THR A 98 -8.06 -16.88 1.16
C THR A 98 -6.92 -17.46 0.34
N SER A 99 -6.65 -18.78 0.41
CA SER A 99 -5.51 -19.41 -0.29
C SER A 99 -5.56 -19.25 -1.81
N PHE A 100 -6.76 -19.13 -2.39
CA PHE A 100 -6.92 -18.92 -3.83
C PHE A 100 -6.57 -17.50 -4.29
N LEU A 101 -6.40 -16.55 -3.36
CA LEU A 101 -6.06 -15.17 -3.68
C LEU A 101 -4.56 -15.05 -3.97
N SER A 102 -4.22 -14.33 -5.04
CA SER A 102 -2.84 -13.92 -5.29
C SER A 102 -2.31 -13.02 -4.17
N PHE A 103 -0.98 -12.94 -4.03
CA PHE A 103 -0.31 -12.04 -3.08
C PHE A 103 -0.95 -10.65 -3.05
N LEU A 104 -1.10 -9.97 -4.19
CA LEU A 104 -1.65 -8.61 -4.24
C LEU A 104 -3.15 -8.54 -3.94
N ALA A 105 -3.92 -9.56 -4.33
CA ALA A 105 -5.35 -9.62 -4.05
C ALA A 105 -5.60 -9.76 -2.54
N SER A 106 -4.77 -10.56 -1.85
CA SER A 106 -4.86 -10.76 -0.40
C SER A 106 -4.58 -9.51 0.45
N LEU A 107 -3.92 -8.48 -0.13
CA LEU A 107 -3.63 -7.22 0.56
C LEU A 107 -4.82 -6.25 0.59
N THR A 108 -5.87 -6.53 -0.20
CA THR A 108 -7.08 -5.71 -0.27
C THR A 108 -8.00 -6.04 0.90
N PRO A 109 -8.25 -5.12 1.85
CA PRO A 109 -9.14 -5.39 2.96
C PRO A 109 -10.58 -5.56 2.46
N PHE A 110 -11.36 -6.46 3.07
CA PHE A 110 -12.79 -6.65 2.75
C PHE A 110 -13.06 -6.82 1.24
N SER A 111 -12.21 -7.58 0.53
CA SER A 111 -12.28 -7.72 -0.93
C SER A 111 -13.60 -8.36 -1.40
N ASP A 112 -14.21 -9.20 -0.58
CA ASP A 112 -15.51 -9.85 -0.79
C ASP A 112 -16.70 -8.86 -0.78
N HIS A 113 -16.51 -7.66 -0.24
CA HIS A 113 -17.50 -6.58 -0.22
C HIS A 113 -17.39 -5.59 -1.39
N ASN A 114 -16.44 -5.80 -2.31
CA ASN A 114 -16.28 -4.98 -3.50
C ASN A 114 -16.86 -5.69 -4.72
N GLN A 115 -17.30 -4.91 -5.70
CA GLN A 115 -17.56 -5.45 -7.04
C GLN A 115 -16.28 -6.04 -7.64
N SER A 116 -16.36 -7.23 -8.24
CA SER A 116 -15.20 -7.99 -8.76
C SER A 116 -14.17 -7.16 -9.57
N PRO A 117 -14.56 -6.30 -10.54
CA PRO A 117 -13.59 -5.51 -11.31
C PRO A 117 -12.71 -4.59 -10.47
N ARG A 118 -13.22 -4.12 -9.31
CA ARG A 118 -12.51 -3.19 -8.43
C ARG A 118 -11.32 -3.84 -7.74
N ASN A 119 -11.46 -5.12 -7.37
CA ASN A 119 -10.35 -5.89 -6.80
C ASN A 119 -9.23 -6.06 -7.83
N ILE A 120 -9.58 -6.30 -9.10
CA ILE A 120 -8.61 -6.42 -10.20
C ILE A 120 -7.87 -5.09 -10.41
N TYR A 121 -8.59 -3.96 -10.40
CA TYR A 121 -7.99 -2.64 -10.52
C TYR A 121 -7.02 -2.36 -9.38
N GLN A 122 -7.38 -2.72 -8.16
CA GLN A 122 -6.48 -2.56 -7.03
C GLN A 122 -5.18 -3.33 -7.22
N CYS A 123 -5.24 -4.59 -7.64
CA CYS A 123 -4.05 -5.40 -7.89
C CYS A 123 -3.10 -4.72 -8.90
N GLN A 124 -3.63 -4.01 -9.89
CA GLN A 124 -2.80 -3.26 -10.85
C GLN A 124 -2.24 -1.95 -10.25
N MET A 125 -3.04 -1.24 -9.46
CA MET A 125 -2.66 0.02 -8.82
C MET A 125 -1.60 -0.18 -7.72
N SER A 126 -1.72 -1.25 -6.92
CA SER A 126 -0.73 -1.61 -5.89
C SER A 126 0.68 -1.76 -6.48
N LYS A 127 0.82 -2.25 -7.73
CA LYS A 127 2.13 -2.38 -8.40
C LYS A 127 2.75 -1.05 -8.82
N GLN A 128 1.91 -0.04 -9.04
CA GLN A 128 2.34 1.30 -9.48
C GLN A 128 2.64 2.22 -8.29
N THR A 129 2.14 1.83 -7.12
CA THR A 129 2.20 2.64 -5.92
C THR A 129 3.64 2.92 -5.49
N MET A 130 3.90 4.18 -5.14
CA MET A 130 5.16 4.62 -4.57
C MET A 130 5.28 4.12 -3.13
N GLY A 131 6.45 3.66 -2.71
CA GLY A 131 6.63 3.10 -1.38
C GLY A 131 8.08 2.86 -1.04
N LEU A 132 8.33 2.20 0.09
CA LEU A 132 9.66 1.71 0.40
C LEU A 132 9.90 0.40 -0.36
N GLN A 133 10.70 0.44 -1.42
CA GLN A 133 10.94 -0.74 -2.27
C GLN A 133 11.93 -1.74 -1.65
N SER A 134 12.98 -1.23 -1.01
CA SER A 134 14.02 -2.03 -0.37
C SER A 134 14.67 -1.25 0.76
N LEU A 135 15.08 -1.95 1.81
CA LEU A 135 15.82 -1.38 2.95
C LEU A 135 17.24 -0.96 2.55
N ASN A 136 17.85 -1.63 1.57
CA ASN A 136 19.20 -1.31 1.09
C ASN A 136 19.22 -0.24 -0.02
N MET A 137 18.11 0.46 -0.27
CA MET A 137 17.97 1.49 -1.32
C MET A 137 19.05 2.57 -1.27
N LEU A 138 19.60 2.87 -0.08
CA LEU A 138 20.69 3.82 0.08
C LEU A 138 21.97 3.40 -0.65
N TYR A 139 22.18 2.11 -0.84
CA TYR A 139 23.35 1.52 -1.50
C TYR A 139 23.04 0.95 -2.88
N THR A 140 21.76 0.88 -3.26
CA THR A 140 21.34 0.38 -4.57
C THR A 140 21.25 1.51 -5.59
N PHE A 141 21.75 1.25 -6.80
CA PHE A 141 21.70 2.17 -7.92
C PHE A 141 20.84 1.58 -9.02
N THR A 142 19.64 2.13 -9.20
CA THR A 142 18.78 1.85 -10.35
C THR A 142 18.46 3.16 -11.07
N ASN A 143 17.93 3.06 -12.29
CA ASN A 143 17.64 4.23 -13.11
C ASN A 143 16.69 5.21 -12.39
N LYS A 144 15.58 4.71 -11.82
CA LYS A 144 14.62 5.49 -11.05
C LYS A 144 14.05 4.71 -9.88
N ILE A 145 13.96 5.36 -8.73
CA ILE A 145 13.31 4.84 -7.52
C ILE A 145 12.36 5.91 -6.98
N TYR A 146 11.14 5.51 -6.65
CA TYR A 146 10.13 6.37 -6.05
C TYR A 146 9.92 5.94 -4.61
N ARG A 147 10.17 6.86 -3.67
CA ARG A 147 10.10 6.61 -2.23
C ARG A 147 9.22 7.64 -1.56
N ILE A 148 8.20 7.20 -0.82
CA ILE A 148 7.44 8.07 0.09
C ILE A 148 8.31 8.40 1.32
N ILE A 149 8.27 9.66 1.78
CA ILE A 149 9.08 10.13 2.92
C ILE A 149 8.53 9.61 4.25
N THR A 150 7.22 9.75 4.44
CA THR A 150 6.53 9.39 5.68
C THR A 150 5.49 8.29 5.40
N PRO A 151 5.91 7.09 4.99
CA PRO A 151 4.97 6.01 4.80
C PRO A 151 4.43 5.55 6.17
N GLN A 152 3.21 5.04 6.20
CA GLN A 152 2.58 4.55 7.42
C GLN A 152 2.14 3.10 7.24
N LEU A 153 2.01 2.40 8.38
CA LEU A 153 1.38 1.09 8.41
C LEU A 153 -0.14 1.27 8.27
N PRO A 154 -0.81 0.47 7.43
CA PRO A 154 -2.27 0.49 7.37
C PRO A 154 -2.90 0.12 8.72
N LEU A 155 -3.93 0.86 9.13
CA LEU A 155 -4.67 0.59 10.37
C LEU A 155 -5.59 -0.64 10.28
N VAL A 156 -5.99 -0.98 9.06
CA VAL A 156 -6.89 -2.08 8.73
C VAL A 156 -6.10 -3.05 7.85
N VAL A 157 -5.88 -4.27 8.31
CA VAL A 157 -4.96 -5.21 7.68
C VAL A 157 -5.56 -6.59 7.55
N THR A 158 -5.17 -7.33 6.52
CA THR A 158 -5.47 -8.75 6.40
C THR A 158 -4.38 -9.54 7.14
N ARG A 159 -4.69 -10.76 7.60
CA ARG A 159 -3.68 -11.64 8.20
C ARG A 159 -2.56 -11.99 7.22
N ASP A 160 -2.88 -12.07 5.93
CA ASP A 160 -1.90 -12.32 4.87
C ASP A 160 -0.89 -11.16 4.74
N TYR A 161 -1.35 -9.92 4.92
CA TYR A 161 -0.47 -8.75 4.95
C TYR A 161 0.60 -8.86 6.04
N GLU A 162 0.21 -9.31 7.24
CA GLU A 162 1.13 -9.53 8.37
C GLU A 162 2.04 -10.74 8.12
N LEU A 163 1.48 -11.85 7.63
CA LEU A 163 2.22 -13.08 7.32
C LEU A 163 3.35 -12.84 6.32
N TYR A 164 3.08 -12.07 5.26
CA TYR A 164 4.09 -11.73 4.26
C TYR A 164 5.08 -10.65 4.69
N GLY A 165 4.91 -10.05 5.88
CA GLY A 165 5.80 -9.01 6.38
C GLY A 165 5.79 -7.71 5.56
N VAL A 166 4.65 -7.38 4.93
CA VAL A 166 4.50 -6.15 4.12
C VAL A 166 4.61 -4.88 4.97
N ASP A 167 4.48 -5.01 6.30
CA ASP A 167 4.78 -3.96 7.28
C ASP A 167 6.18 -3.34 7.11
N ASN A 168 7.16 -4.12 6.65
CA ASN A 168 8.52 -3.62 6.41
C ASN A 168 8.62 -2.74 5.15
N TYR A 169 7.63 -2.79 4.27
CA TYR A 169 7.61 -2.12 2.96
C TYR A 169 6.30 -1.36 2.73
N PRO A 170 5.97 -0.36 3.58
CA PRO A 170 4.72 0.37 3.47
C PRO A 170 4.62 1.16 2.17
N THR A 171 3.42 1.18 1.59
CA THR A 171 3.13 1.70 0.24
C THR A 171 2.21 2.92 0.25
N GLY A 172 1.83 3.43 1.41
CA GLY A 172 0.84 4.50 1.51
C GLY A 172 0.83 5.17 2.86
N THR A 173 -0.22 5.95 3.09
CA THR A 173 -0.46 6.67 4.33
C THR A 173 -1.93 6.57 4.72
N ASN A 174 -2.22 6.49 6.01
CA ASN A 174 -3.58 6.61 6.49
C ASN A 174 -3.99 8.07 6.38
N ALA A 175 -5.10 8.34 5.69
CA ALA A 175 -5.64 9.67 5.50
C ALA A 175 -7.03 9.74 6.14
N VAL A 176 -7.35 10.88 6.77
CA VAL A 176 -8.72 11.18 7.18
C VAL A 176 -9.50 11.58 5.94
N VAL A 177 -10.50 10.78 5.57
CA VAL A 177 -11.29 10.98 4.35
C VAL A 177 -12.71 11.37 4.71
N ALA A 178 -13.17 12.48 4.14
CA ALA A 178 -14.56 12.90 4.16
C ALA A 178 -15.23 12.56 2.83
N ILE A 179 -16.38 11.90 2.88
CA ILE A 179 -17.22 11.66 1.70
C ILE A 179 -18.27 12.76 1.63
N LEU A 180 -18.02 13.77 0.82
CA LEU A 180 -18.81 15.00 0.74
C LEU A 180 -18.72 15.55 -0.69
N SER A 181 -19.83 16.10 -1.19
CA SER A 181 -19.83 16.97 -2.38
C SER A 181 -19.70 18.42 -1.90
N TYR A 182 -18.52 19.04 -2.06
CA TYR A 182 -18.21 20.33 -1.42
C TYR A 182 -18.18 21.53 -2.36
N THR A 183 -17.32 21.54 -3.38
CA THR A 183 -17.06 22.76 -4.19
C THR A 183 -17.16 22.55 -5.69
N GLY A 184 -17.51 21.34 -6.13
CA GLY A 184 -17.57 20.98 -7.55
C GLY A 184 -16.19 20.67 -8.14
N TYR A 185 -15.09 21.02 -7.47
CA TYR A 185 -13.75 20.55 -7.85
C TYR A 185 -13.55 19.06 -7.56
N ASP A 186 -14.40 18.47 -6.74
CA ASP A 186 -14.48 17.06 -6.41
C ASP A 186 -15.40 16.29 -7.37
N MET A 187 -15.82 16.86 -8.50
CA MET A 187 -16.65 16.14 -9.47
C MET A 187 -15.96 14.90 -10.06
N GLU A 188 -16.77 13.87 -10.34
CA GLU A 188 -16.32 12.59 -10.88
C GLU A 188 -15.26 11.90 -10.01
N ASP A 189 -14.07 11.66 -10.55
CA ASP A 189 -12.92 11.00 -9.91
C ASP A 189 -11.89 12.00 -9.39
N ALA A 190 -12.29 13.25 -9.21
CA ALA A 190 -11.43 14.25 -8.63
C ALA A 190 -11.32 14.10 -7.10
N LEU A 191 -10.12 14.35 -6.59
CA LEU A 191 -9.82 14.39 -5.16
C LEU A 191 -9.43 15.82 -4.78
N ILE A 192 -9.97 16.29 -3.68
CA ILE A 192 -9.46 17.51 -3.02
C ILE A 192 -8.55 17.05 -1.89
N ILE A 193 -7.33 17.60 -1.83
CA ILE A 193 -6.38 17.32 -0.76
C ILE A 193 -6.18 18.58 0.08
N ASN A 194 -6.09 18.41 1.40
CA ASN A 194 -5.71 19.47 2.33
C ASN A 194 -4.26 19.90 2.11
N ARG A 195 -4.08 21.16 1.72
CA ARG A 195 -2.78 21.77 1.48
C ARG A 195 -1.91 21.76 2.75
N ALA A 196 -2.47 22.00 3.92
CA ALA A 196 -1.69 21.99 5.15
C ALA A 196 -1.15 20.58 5.47
N SER A 197 -1.94 19.52 5.21
CA SER A 197 -1.48 18.14 5.36
C SER A 197 -0.36 17.82 4.36
N ALA A 198 -0.51 18.25 3.10
CA ALA A 198 0.52 18.13 2.07
C ALA A 198 1.83 18.86 2.43
N ASP A 199 1.73 20.10 2.93
CA ASP A 199 2.88 20.93 3.29
C ASP A 199 3.64 20.37 4.49
N ARG A 200 2.93 19.74 5.44
CA ARG A 200 3.49 18.99 6.58
C ARG A 200 4.18 17.68 6.18
N GLY A 201 4.01 17.22 4.94
CA GLY A 201 4.74 16.08 4.38
C GLY A 201 3.87 14.89 3.96
N MET A 202 2.54 14.98 4.09
CA MET A 202 1.65 13.91 3.62
C MET A 202 1.87 13.64 2.13
N PHE A 203 1.99 12.35 1.78
CA PHE A 203 2.28 11.88 0.43
C PHE A 203 3.56 12.41 -0.23
N ARG A 204 4.44 13.13 0.47
CA ARG A 204 5.65 13.69 -0.14
C ARG A 204 6.59 12.57 -0.56
N THR A 205 7.13 12.66 -1.77
CA THR A 205 7.93 11.60 -2.40
C THR A 205 9.31 12.11 -2.77
N HIS A 206 10.33 11.27 -2.61
CA HIS A 206 11.63 11.39 -3.25
C HIS A 206 11.69 10.53 -4.51
N ILE A 207 12.12 11.16 -5.60
CA ILE A 207 12.49 10.47 -6.82
C ILE A 207 14.01 10.45 -6.86
N TYR A 208 14.58 9.26 -6.69
CA TYR A 208 16.01 9.06 -6.93
C TYR A 208 16.19 8.68 -8.39
N LYS A 209 17.11 9.36 -9.06
CA LYS A 209 17.51 9.07 -10.42
C LYS A 209 19.01 8.84 -10.45
N THR A 210 19.45 7.76 -11.08
CA THR A 210 20.89 7.50 -11.24
C THR A 210 21.30 7.73 -12.68
N GLU A 211 22.32 8.55 -12.89
CA GLU A 211 23.02 8.72 -14.16
C GLU A 211 24.35 7.96 -14.07
N ILE A 212 24.53 6.97 -14.94
CA ILE A 212 25.78 6.21 -15.05
C ILE A 212 26.53 6.78 -16.26
N ILE A 213 27.67 7.40 -16.01
CA ILE A 213 28.49 8.08 -17.01
C ILE A 213 29.72 7.23 -17.28
N ASN A 214 29.81 6.66 -18.48
CA ASN A 214 31.01 5.99 -18.95
C ASN A 214 31.72 6.89 -19.97
N LEU A 215 32.92 7.36 -19.65
CA LEU A 215 33.62 8.31 -20.51
C LEU A 215 33.99 7.74 -21.88
N THR A 216 34.25 6.43 -21.99
CA THR A 216 34.62 5.82 -23.28
C THR A 216 33.48 5.81 -24.27
N ASP A 217 32.25 5.64 -23.78
CA ASP A 217 31.06 5.55 -24.62
C ASP A 217 30.71 6.94 -25.20
N ILE A 218 31.12 8.00 -24.49
CA ILE A 218 30.84 9.39 -24.86
C ILE A 218 31.93 9.95 -25.77
N SER A 219 33.20 9.73 -25.43
CA SER A 219 34.33 10.29 -26.19
C SER A 219 34.84 9.39 -27.32
N GLY A 220 34.44 8.12 -27.34
CA GLY A 220 34.99 7.08 -28.22
C GLY A 220 36.46 6.72 -27.95
N THR A 221 37.09 7.33 -26.94
CA THR A 221 38.53 7.22 -26.68
C THR A 221 38.81 6.95 -25.19
N ARG A 222 39.77 6.07 -24.92
CA ARG A 222 40.18 5.69 -23.56
C ARG A 222 41.04 6.74 -22.84
N THR A 223 41.34 7.86 -23.49
CA THR A 223 42.23 8.91 -22.98
C THR A 223 41.50 9.94 -22.10
N CYS A 224 40.18 9.82 -21.93
CA CYS A 224 39.38 10.76 -21.16
C CYS A 224 39.35 10.42 -19.65
N VAL A 225 39.54 11.42 -18.80
CA VAL A 225 39.51 11.30 -17.34
C VAL A 225 38.63 12.41 -16.75
N PHE A 226 37.87 12.11 -15.70
CA PHE A 226 37.14 13.14 -14.97
C PHE A 226 38.11 14.17 -14.38
N GLY A 227 37.79 15.44 -14.53
CA GLY A 227 38.66 16.51 -14.06
C GLY A 227 38.26 17.88 -14.59
N LYS A 228 38.81 18.93 -13.99
CA LYS A 228 38.70 20.30 -14.49
C LYS A 228 40.04 21.04 -14.42
N ARG A 229 40.28 21.99 -15.32
CA ARG A 229 41.39 22.96 -15.20
C ARG A 229 40.96 24.09 -14.26
N GLU A 230 41.84 24.51 -13.34
CA GLU A 230 41.51 25.34 -12.16
C GLU A 230 40.82 26.68 -12.45
N ALA A 231 40.91 27.21 -13.68
CA ALA A 231 40.37 28.52 -14.04
C ALA A 231 38.88 28.54 -14.43
N GLN A 232 38.21 27.40 -14.61
CA GLN A 232 36.87 27.36 -15.21
C GLN A 232 35.84 26.63 -14.33
N LYS A 233 34.83 27.41 -13.88
CA LYS A 233 33.65 27.06 -13.05
C LYS A 233 33.96 26.58 -11.61
N PRO A 234 33.64 27.39 -10.58
CA PRO A 234 33.93 27.06 -9.18
C PRO A 234 33.00 26.00 -8.59
N VAL A 235 31.84 25.74 -9.21
CA VAL A 235 30.80 24.82 -8.69
C VAL A 235 31.26 23.35 -8.67
N LEU A 236 32.13 22.95 -9.60
CA LEU A 236 32.68 21.60 -9.65
C LEU A 236 33.85 21.44 -8.68
N ASN A 237 34.07 20.24 -8.19
CA ASN A 237 35.28 19.85 -7.46
C ASN A 237 36.47 19.71 -8.42
N ARG A 238 37.68 19.52 -7.88
CA ARG A 238 38.92 19.34 -8.68
C ARG A 238 38.87 18.09 -9.58
N ASP A 239 38.13 17.09 -9.15
CA ASP A 239 37.86 15.84 -9.89
C ASP A 239 36.87 16.03 -11.06
N GLY A 240 36.32 17.23 -11.27
CA GLY A 240 35.34 17.50 -12.34
C GLY A 240 33.93 17.00 -12.03
N LEU A 241 33.64 16.59 -10.79
CA LEU A 241 32.31 16.17 -10.33
C LEU A 241 31.69 17.23 -9.42
N LEU A 242 30.39 17.12 -9.19
CA LEU A 242 29.68 18.04 -8.29
C LEU A 242 29.89 17.66 -6.81
N PRO A 243 29.85 18.62 -5.89
CA PRO A 243 29.78 18.28 -4.46
C PRO A 243 28.42 17.65 -4.11
N ILE A 244 28.44 16.74 -3.13
CA ILE A 244 27.22 16.13 -2.59
C ILE A 244 26.34 17.24 -1.96
N GLN A 245 25.03 17.10 -2.09
CA GLN A 245 23.99 18.07 -1.68
C GLN A 245 23.89 19.34 -2.54
N GLN A 246 24.69 19.49 -3.60
CA GLN A 246 24.53 20.62 -4.51
C GLN A 246 23.18 20.56 -5.24
N LYS A 247 22.49 21.71 -5.29
CA LYS A 247 21.30 21.88 -6.12
C LYS A 247 21.71 22.02 -7.60
N ILE A 248 21.01 21.29 -8.47
CA ILE A 248 21.16 21.31 -9.93
C ILE A 248 19.80 21.59 -10.56
N SER A 249 19.80 22.49 -11.53
CA SER A 249 18.66 22.78 -12.41
C SER A 249 19.08 22.63 -13.89
N LYS A 250 18.10 22.72 -14.81
CA LYS A 250 18.35 22.59 -16.25
C LYS A 250 19.37 23.63 -16.73
N GLY A 251 20.41 23.17 -17.42
CA GLY A 251 21.48 24.03 -17.95
C GLY A 251 22.66 24.23 -17.01
N ASP A 252 22.61 23.69 -15.79
CA ASP A 252 23.79 23.62 -14.92
C ASP A 252 24.75 22.52 -15.39
N VAL A 253 26.01 22.61 -14.99
CA VAL A 253 27.03 21.60 -15.33
C VAL A 253 26.84 20.38 -14.43
N LEU A 254 26.76 19.19 -15.03
CA LEU A 254 26.65 17.93 -14.31
C LEU A 254 28.03 17.33 -13.98
N TYR A 255 28.92 17.29 -14.96
CA TYR A 255 30.30 16.83 -14.80
C TYR A 255 31.20 17.43 -15.88
N SER A 256 32.51 17.35 -15.66
CA SER A 256 33.54 17.67 -16.65
C SER A 256 34.55 16.54 -16.79
N TYR A 257 35.11 16.42 -17.99
CA TYR A 257 36.20 15.50 -18.26
C TYR A 257 37.26 16.16 -19.12
N ILE A 258 38.50 15.72 -18.97
CA ILE A 258 39.68 16.17 -19.70
C ILE A 258 40.06 15.07 -20.68
N ASN A 259 40.19 15.43 -21.96
CA ASN A 259 40.78 14.54 -22.95
C ASN A 259 42.30 14.67 -22.90
N LYS A 260 43.03 13.62 -22.49
CA LYS A 260 44.50 13.65 -22.38
C LYS A 260 45.22 13.89 -23.72
N SER A 261 44.60 13.58 -24.85
CA SER A 261 45.22 13.77 -26.17
C SER A 261 45.31 15.25 -26.57
N ASN A 262 44.29 16.04 -26.24
CA ASN A 262 44.18 17.43 -26.69
C ASN A 262 44.23 18.43 -25.52
N GLU A 263 44.30 17.93 -24.28
CA GLU A 263 44.21 18.69 -23.02
C GLU A 263 42.97 19.61 -22.88
N LEU A 264 41.93 19.37 -23.68
CA LEU A 264 40.69 20.13 -23.63
C LEU A 264 39.77 19.58 -22.54
N THR A 265 39.22 20.49 -21.73
CA THR A 265 38.16 20.18 -20.74
C THR A 265 36.81 20.35 -21.42
N VAL A 266 36.00 19.30 -21.41
CA VAL A 266 34.63 19.30 -21.92
C VAL A 266 33.67 19.30 -20.73
N TYR A 267 32.63 20.13 -20.82
CA TYR A 267 31.60 20.25 -19.79
C TYR A 267 30.29 19.70 -20.32
N GLU A 268 29.68 18.79 -19.57
CA GLU A 268 28.37 18.25 -19.87
C GLU A 268 27.31 18.89 -18.97
N TYR A 269 26.18 19.24 -19.60
CA TYR A 269 25.12 20.02 -18.96
C TYR A 269 23.93 19.15 -18.62
N PHE A 270 23.29 19.46 -17.50
CA PHE A 270 22.08 18.79 -17.06
C PHE A 270 20.89 19.17 -17.94
N LYS A 271 20.37 18.19 -18.68
CA LYS A 271 19.34 18.40 -19.71
C LYS A 271 17.90 18.36 -19.15
N GLN A 272 17.71 17.77 -17.98
CA GLN A 272 16.37 17.53 -17.42
C GLN A 272 15.83 18.77 -16.72
N SER A 273 14.51 18.93 -16.79
CA SER A 273 13.79 20.00 -16.09
C SER A 273 13.46 19.59 -14.65
N GLY A 274 13.47 20.56 -13.75
CA GLY A 274 13.18 20.39 -12.34
C GLY A 274 14.40 20.52 -11.46
N ASP A 275 14.14 20.60 -10.16
CA ASP A 275 15.16 20.76 -9.15
C ASP A 275 15.59 19.39 -8.62
N TYR A 276 16.91 19.16 -8.70
CA TYR A 276 17.57 17.96 -8.22
C TYR A 276 18.67 18.33 -7.23
N PHE A 277 18.93 17.45 -6.28
CA PHE A 277 20.06 17.53 -5.38
C PHE A 277 20.96 16.32 -5.62
N VAL A 278 22.27 16.53 -5.62
CA VAL A 278 23.23 15.43 -5.66
C VAL A 278 23.13 14.65 -4.35
N ASP A 279 22.74 13.39 -4.43
CA ASP A 279 22.58 12.52 -3.26
C ASP A 279 23.82 11.67 -3.02
N PHE A 280 24.38 11.10 -4.09
CA PHE A 280 25.53 10.22 -4.00
C PHE A 280 26.36 10.27 -5.29
N ILE A 281 27.68 10.17 -5.15
CA ILE A 281 28.61 10.07 -6.26
C ILE A 281 29.59 8.94 -5.95
N SER A 282 29.82 8.07 -6.92
CA SER A 282 30.90 7.08 -6.88
C SER A 282 31.62 7.06 -8.21
N THR A 283 32.94 7.06 -8.16
CA THR A 283 33.81 6.78 -9.30
C THR A 283 34.26 5.33 -9.23
N SER A 284 34.27 4.65 -10.37
CA SER A 284 34.76 3.29 -10.50
C SER A 284 35.54 3.15 -11.80
N GLU A 285 36.56 2.31 -11.79
CA GLU A 285 37.28 1.92 -13.00
C GLU A 285 36.78 0.54 -13.44
N HIS A 286 36.06 0.49 -14.57
CA HIS A 286 35.61 -0.76 -15.15
C HIS A 286 36.41 -1.05 -16.42
N GLN A 287 37.22 -2.11 -16.43
CA GLN A 287 38.03 -2.50 -17.61
C GLN A 287 38.91 -1.37 -18.17
N LYS A 288 39.52 -0.56 -17.29
CA LYS A 288 40.31 0.66 -17.63
C LYS A 288 39.48 1.83 -18.18
N ASN A 289 38.15 1.75 -18.11
CA ASN A 289 37.27 2.88 -18.42
C ASN A 289 36.90 3.59 -17.12
N ASN A 290 36.96 4.91 -17.15
CA ASN A 290 36.53 5.76 -16.05
C ASN A 290 35.00 5.88 -16.07
N VAL A 291 34.35 5.33 -15.05
CA VAL A 291 32.90 5.37 -14.88
C VAL A 291 32.57 6.18 -13.63
N ALA A 292 31.61 7.10 -13.74
CA ALA A 292 31.05 7.81 -12.60
C ALA A 292 29.56 7.48 -12.50
N VAL A 293 29.11 7.17 -11.28
CA VAL A 293 27.71 6.96 -10.94
C VAL A 293 27.27 8.15 -10.11
N ILE A 294 26.34 8.93 -10.64
CA ILE A 294 25.78 10.11 -9.96
C ILE A 294 24.31 9.82 -9.67
N ARG A 295 23.96 9.75 -8.38
CA ARG A 295 22.57 9.67 -7.93
C ARG A 295 22.06 11.05 -7.57
N LEU A 296 20.96 11.42 -8.22
CA LEU A 296 20.23 12.67 -8.04
C LEU A 296 18.94 12.39 -7.29
N ARG A 297 18.55 13.26 -6.38
CA ARG A 297 17.29 13.20 -5.63
C ARG A 297 16.45 14.42 -5.93
N SER A 298 15.20 14.21 -6.33
CA SER A 298 14.19 15.26 -6.47
C SER A 298 13.07 15.03 -5.47
N THR A 299 12.76 16.04 -4.66
CA THR A 299 11.62 15.98 -3.73
C THR A 299 10.38 16.54 -4.41
N ARG A 300 9.30 15.75 -4.43
CA ARG A 300 8.03 16.11 -5.06
C ARG A 300 6.90 16.11 -4.02
N PRO A 301 6.40 17.29 -3.61
CA PRO A 301 5.14 17.37 -2.87
C PRO A 301 3.98 16.87 -3.76
N PRO A 302 2.81 16.54 -3.19
CA PRO A 302 1.62 16.30 -3.99
C PRO A 302 1.22 17.59 -4.72
N GLN A 303 0.88 17.48 -5.99
CA GLN A 303 0.48 18.61 -6.84
C GLN A 303 -0.83 18.30 -7.57
N VAL A 304 -1.51 19.35 -8.05
CA VAL A 304 -2.69 19.19 -8.91
C VAL A 304 -2.31 18.37 -10.15
N GLY A 305 -3.11 17.35 -10.46
CA GLY A 305 -2.85 16.39 -11.54
C GLY A 305 -2.21 15.08 -11.07
N ASP A 306 -1.67 15.02 -9.85
CA ASP A 306 -1.16 13.76 -9.29
C ASP A 306 -2.29 12.76 -9.05
N LYS A 307 -1.95 11.47 -9.10
CA LYS A 307 -2.89 10.36 -8.99
C LYS A 307 -2.74 9.65 -7.66
N PHE A 308 -3.88 9.37 -7.04
CA PHE A 308 -3.98 8.63 -5.80
C PHE A 308 -5.03 7.54 -5.95
N ALA A 309 -4.93 6.49 -5.15
CA ALA A 309 -5.95 5.46 -5.08
C ALA A 309 -6.13 4.97 -3.63
N SER A 310 -7.37 4.63 -3.29
CA SER A 310 -7.62 3.78 -2.12
C SER A 310 -7.31 2.32 -2.45
N ARG A 311 -7.29 1.44 -1.44
CA ARG A 311 -7.13 0.00 -1.65
C ARG A 311 -8.35 -0.70 -2.27
N HIS A 312 -9.36 0.04 -2.71
CA HIS A 312 -10.60 -0.50 -3.27
C HIS A 312 -10.76 -0.17 -4.77
N GLY A 313 -9.65 0.11 -5.47
CA GLY A 313 -9.67 0.45 -6.89
C GLY A 313 -10.40 1.76 -7.19
N GLN A 314 -10.44 2.68 -6.23
CA GLN A 314 -10.93 4.06 -6.40
C GLN A 314 -9.76 4.96 -6.68
N LYS A 315 -9.44 5.12 -7.97
CA LYS A 315 -8.43 6.04 -8.43
C LYS A 315 -9.03 7.43 -8.55
N GLY A 316 -8.28 8.43 -8.09
CA GLY A 316 -8.63 9.82 -8.31
C GLY A 316 -7.43 10.70 -8.61
N VAL A 317 -7.71 11.82 -9.27
CA VAL A 317 -6.73 12.84 -9.63
C VAL A 317 -6.92 14.03 -8.71
N VAL A 318 -5.84 14.58 -8.17
CA VAL A 318 -5.93 15.81 -7.37
C VAL A 318 -6.38 16.95 -8.26
N SER A 319 -7.58 17.47 -8.04
CA SER A 319 -8.10 18.62 -8.77
C SER A 319 -7.63 19.93 -8.15
N ARG A 320 -7.63 20.00 -6.82
CA ARG A 320 -7.25 21.20 -6.09
C ARG A 320 -6.68 20.87 -4.71
N LEU A 321 -5.69 21.67 -4.31
CA LEU A 321 -5.19 21.73 -2.95
C LEU A 321 -5.93 22.85 -2.22
N PHE A 322 -6.75 22.51 -1.23
CA PHE A 322 -7.51 23.48 -0.44
C PHE A 322 -6.72 23.89 0.78
N ASN A 323 -6.76 25.17 1.13
CA ASN A 323 -6.16 25.59 2.39
C ASN A 323 -6.96 25.03 3.57
N GLN A 324 -6.30 24.88 4.73
CA GLN A 324 -6.93 24.24 5.89
C GLN A 324 -8.15 25.02 6.41
N GLU A 325 -8.11 26.35 6.32
CA GLU A 325 -9.20 27.23 6.72
C GLU A 325 -10.47 27.07 5.88
N ASP A 326 -10.35 26.68 4.60
CA ASP A 326 -11.49 26.53 3.69
C ASP A 326 -12.15 25.14 3.80
N MET A 327 -11.44 24.18 4.40
CA MET A 327 -11.89 22.80 4.53
C MET A 327 -12.97 22.67 5.62
N PRO A 328 -13.96 21.77 5.44
CA PRO A 328 -14.92 21.50 6.49
C PRO A 328 -14.23 20.85 7.70
N PHE A 329 -14.69 21.13 8.91
CA PHE A 329 -14.11 20.60 10.14
C PHE A 329 -15.18 20.03 11.07
N SER A 330 -14.82 19.03 11.89
CA SER A 330 -15.74 18.43 12.85
C SER A 330 -15.80 19.21 14.16
N GLU A 331 -16.77 18.90 15.02
CA GLU A 331 -16.87 19.47 16.38
C GLU A 331 -15.61 19.24 17.22
N SER A 332 -14.93 18.12 16.98
CA SER A 332 -13.65 17.78 17.61
C SER A 332 -12.46 18.56 17.02
N GLY A 333 -12.68 19.39 16.00
CA GLY A 333 -11.64 20.16 15.31
C GLY A 333 -10.85 19.37 14.26
N ILE A 334 -11.30 18.16 13.89
CA ILE A 334 -10.63 17.36 12.87
C ILE A 334 -10.97 17.91 11.49
N VAL A 335 -9.94 18.16 10.69
CA VAL A 335 -10.05 18.58 9.28
C VAL A 335 -9.67 17.39 8.41
N PRO A 336 -10.47 17.02 7.39
CA PRO A 336 -10.14 15.90 6.51
C PRO A 336 -8.89 16.21 5.69
N ASP A 337 -8.10 15.17 5.44
CA ASP A 337 -6.93 15.20 4.57
C ASP A 337 -7.33 15.12 3.10
N ILE A 338 -8.37 14.33 2.81
CA ILE A 338 -8.90 14.10 1.47
C ILE A 338 -10.42 14.24 1.50
N ILE A 339 -11.00 14.95 0.53
CA ILE A 339 -12.44 14.90 0.25
C ILE A 339 -12.64 14.05 -1.01
N PHE A 340 -13.53 13.07 -0.87
CA PHE A 340 -13.96 12.18 -1.94
C PHE A 340 -15.44 12.39 -2.24
N ASN A 341 -15.81 12.34 -3.51
CA ASN A 341 -17.18 12.58 -3.91
C ASN A 341 -18.10 11.37 -3.66
N PRO A 342 -19.27 11.56 -3.02
CA PRO A 342 -20.23 10.48 -2.77
C PRO A 342 -20.70 9.76 -4.05
N HIS A 343 -20.76 10.41 -5.20
CA HIS A 343 -21.23 9.79 -6.45
C HIS A 343 -20.38 8.59 -6.91
N GLY A 344 -19.12 8.52 -6.46
CA GLY A 344 -18.20 7.42 -6.77
C GLY A 344 -18.49 6.12 -6.01
N ILE A 345 -19.33 6.13 -4.97
CA ILE A 345 -19.61 4.91 -4.18
C ILE A 345 -20.75 4.07 -4.77
N PRO A 346 -21.98 4.59 -5.02
CA PRO A 346 -23.11 3.77 -5.46
C PRO A 346 -22.88 3.13 -6.83
N SER A 347 -22.31 3.88 -7.77
CA SER A 347 -22.05 3.44 -9.14
C SER A 347 -20.99 2.33 -9.23
N ARG A 348 -20.08 2.26 -8.25
CA ARG A 348 -18.93 1.34 -8.25
C ARG A 348 -19.07 0.20 -7.27
N MET A 349 -20.06 0.28 -6.39
CA MET A 349 -20.36 -0.74 -5.38
C MET A 349 -19.10 -1.14 -4.58
N THR A 350 -18.34 -0.15 -4.12
CA THR A 350 -17.11 -0.32 -3.33
C THR A 350 -17.40 -0.23 -1.83
N VAL A 351 -18.29 -1.09 -1.34
CA VAL A 351 -18.75 -1.07 0.07
C VAL A 351 -17.59 -1.36 1.02
N GLY A 352 -16.62 -2.18 0.60
CA GLY A 352 -15.41 -2.45 1.37
C GLY A 352 -14.67 -1.18 1.81
N MET A 353 -14.67 -0.12 0.99
CA MET A 353 -14.02 1.16 1.32
C MET A 353 -14.71 1.86 2.49
N LEU A 354 -16.05 1.78 2.57
CA LEU A 354 -16.81 2.33 3.69
C LEU A 354 -16.54 1.53 4.98
N ILE A 355 -16.47 0.20 4.87
CA ILE A 355 -16.14 -0.67 5.99
C ILE A 355 -14.72 -0.40 6.49
N GLU A 356 -13.75 -0.28 5.58
CA GLU A 356 -12.36 0.10 5.88
C GLU A 356 -12.32 1.44 6.62
N SER A 357 -13.05 2.45 6.14
CA SER A 357 -13.10 3.78 6.75
C SER A 357 -13.58 3.75 8.20
N MET A 358 -14.67 3.01 8.48
CA MET A 358 -15.19 2.83 9.84
C MET A 358 -14.19 2.07 10.72
N CYS A 359 -13.57 1.02 10.17
CA CYS A 359 -12.56 0.24 10.88
C CYS A 359 -11.31 1.06 11.19
N GLY A 360 -10.80 1.84 10.25
CA GLY A 360 -9.63 2.69 10.44
C GLY A 360 -9.87 3.72 11.54
N LYS A 361 -11.09 4.28 11.60
CA LYS A 361 -11.50 5.17 12.68
C LYS A 361 -11.55 4.47 14.03
N ALA A 362 -12.17 3.30 14.12
CA ALA A 362 -12.20 2.50 15.35
C ALA A 362 -10.77 2.11 15.81
N SER A 363 -9.92 1.66 14.87
CA SER A 363 -8.52 1.33 15.09
C SER A 363 -7.72 2.49 15.68
N SER A 364 -7.98 3.71 15.19
CA SER A 364 -7.35 4.94 15.68
C SER A 364 -7.68 5.25 17.15
N ILE A 365 -8.92 4.97 17.59
CA ILE A 365 -9.31 5.14 19.00
C ILE A 365 -8.72 4.04 19.87
N TYR A 366 -8.89 2.79 19.46
CA TYR A 366 -8.53 1.64 20.29
C TYR A 366 -7.01 1.39 20.33
N GLY A 367 -6.25 2.01 19.42
CA GLY A 367 -4.81 1.80 19.28
C GLY A 367 -4.47 0.38 18.84
N LYS A 368 -5.39 -0.31 18.14
CA LYS A 368 -5.22 -1.70 17.69
C LYS A 368 -5.63 -1.84 16.24
N ARG A 369 -4.75 -2.46 15.46
CA ARG A 369 -5.06 -2.84 14.07
C ARG A 369 -6.26 -3.77 14.02
N ILE A 370 -7.09 -3.59 12.99
CA ILE A 370 -8.29 -4.41 12.79
C ILE A 370 -8.03 -5.41 11.67
N ASP A 371 -8.36 -6.68 11.95
CA ASP A 371 -8.36 -7.76 10.97
C ASP A 371 -9.50 -7.56 9.96
N ALA A 372 -9.13 -7.41 8.70
CA ALA A 372 -10.01 -7.24 7.54
C ALA A 372 -9.83 -8.34 6.50
N THR A 373 -9.34 -9.51 6.94
CA THR A 373 -9.21 -10.69 6.08
C THR A 373 -10.59 -11.03 5.45
N PRO A 374 -10.66 -11.22 4.13
CA PRO A 374 -11.91 -11.59 3.44
C PRO A 374 -12.59 -12.83 4.04
N PHE A 375 -13.91 -12.96 3.84
CA PHE A 375 -14.75 -14.10 4.27
C PHE A 375 -14.97 -14.25 5.78
N ARG A 376 -14.36 -13.38 6.59
CA ARG A 376 -14.51 -13.40 8.04
C ARG A 376 -15.65 -12.52 8.53
N LYS A 377 -16.30 -12.97 9.60
CA LYS A 377 -17.28 -12.14 10.29
C LYS A 377 -16.62 -10.93 10.93
N TYR A 378 -16.98 -9.76 10.44
CA TYR A 378 -16.66 -8.50 11.09
C TYR A 378 -17.40 -8.38 12.44
N LYS A 379 -16.64 -8.26 13.54
CA LYS A 379 -17.19 -7.93 14.86
C LYS A 379 -17.27 -6.41 14.97
N LYS A 380 -18.49 -5.88 15.00
CA LYS A 380 -18.78 -4.45 15.18
C LYS A 380 -18.04 -3.91 16.41
N GLN A 381 -17.27 -2.84 16.20
CA GLN A 381 -16.57 -2.16 17.29
C GLN A 381 -17.44 -1.04 17.89
N LYS A 382 -17.25 -0.74 19.19
CA LYS A 382 -18.02 0.28 19.92
C LYS A 382 -17.33 1.65 19.76
N GLY A 383 -18.00 2.74 20.15
CA GLY A 383 -17.34 4.05 20.33
C GLY A 383 -17.58 5.15 19.29
N TYR A 384 -18.41 4.91 18.27
CA TYR A 384 -18.85 5.95 17.32
C TYR A 384 -20.32 5.78 16.92
N ASP A 385 -20.86 6.81 16.26
CA ASP A 385 -22.14 6.73 15.56
C ASP A 385 -22.17 5.48 14.67
N TYR A 386 -23.30 4.79 14.70
CA TYR A 386 -23.46 3.52 14.01
C TYR A 386 -23.24 3.64 12.51
N TYR A 387 -23.57 4.80 11.94
CA TYR A 387 -23.47 5.07 10.51
C TYR A 387 -22.12 5.64 10.10
N GLY A 388 -21.21 5.90 11.05
CA GLY A 388 -19.91 6.51 10.78
C GLY A 388 -20.00 7.95 10.27
N THR A 389 -21.12 8.62 10.51
CA THR A 389 -21.35 10.00 10.07
C THR A 389 -21.16 10.98 11.21
N GLU A 390 -20.71 12.19 10.90
CA GLU A 390 -20.50 13.27 11.86
C GLU A 390 -21.06 14.59 11.31
N LEU A 391 -21.44 15.49 12.20
CA LEU A 391 -21.75 16.86 11.83
C LEU A 391 -20.43 17.61 11.54
N LEU A 392 -20.33 18.20 10.34
CA LEU A 392 -19.22 19.05 9.96
C LEU A 392 -19.69 20.49 9.78
N TYR A 393 -18.78 21.44 9.98
CA TYR A 393 -18.99 22.87 9.79
C TYR A 393 -18.26 23.32 8.53
N SER A 394 -18.88 24.21 7.76
CA SER A 394 -18.24 24.80 6.58
C SER A 394 -17.08 25.71 7.01
N GLY A 395 -15.88 25.49 6.46
CA GLY A 395 -14.75 26.39 6.67
C GLY A 395 -14.95 27.79 6.10
N ILE A 396 -15.75 27.91 5.03
CA ILE A 396 -16.01 29.18 4.35
C ILE A 396 -17.04 30.04 5.10
N TYR A 397 -18.15 29.44 5.51
CA TYR A 397 -19.28 30.18 6.10
C TYR A 397 -19.37 30.06 7.63
N GLY A 398 -18.65 29.11 8.23
CA GLY A 398 -18.71 28.84 9.67
C GLY A 398 -20.01 28.22 10.16
N VAL A 399 -20.91 27.81 9.26
CA VAL A 399 -22.21 27.21 9.59
C VAL A 399 -22.16 25.68 9.53
N PRO A 400 -22.97 24.97 10.33
CA PRO A 400 -23.09 23.53 10.22
C PRO A 400 -23.63 23.12 8.84
N LEU A 401 -23.05 22.07 8.26
CA LEU A 401 -23.57 21.46 7.05
C LEU A 401 -24.91 20.79 7.33
N GLN A 402 -25.85 20.93 6.40
CA GLN A 402 -27.23 20.40 6.58
C GLN A 402 -27.29 18.87 6.61
N ALA A 403 -26.26 18.19 6.10
CA ALA A 403 -26.17 16.74 6.06
C ALA A 403 -25.05 16.24 6.97
N HIS A 404 -25.27 15.08 7.60
CA HIS A 404 -24.21 14.35 8.29
C HIS A 404 -23.25 13.76 7.26
N ILE A 405 -21.95 13.99 7.48
CA ILE A 405 -20.90 13.62 6.55
C ILE A 405 -20.20 12.38 7.03
N PHE A 406 -19.99 11.43 6.13
CA PHE A 406 -19.22 10.23 6.44
C PHE A 406 -17.74 10.60 6.54
N LEU A 407 -17.17 10.44 7.74
CA LEU A 407 -15.80 10.78 8.06
C LEU A 407 -15.11 9.59 8.72
N GLY A 408 -14.03 9.09 8.11
CA GLY A 408 -13.25 8.00 8.68
C GLY A 408 -11.83 7.96 8.11
N VAL A 409 -11.12 6.87 8.39
CA VAL A 409 -9.68 6.76 8.09
C VAL A 409 -9.45 5.64 7.09
N ILE A 410 -8.84 5.99 5.95
CA ILE A 410 -8.63 5.08 4.82
C ILE A 410 -7.14 5.07 4.46
N TYR A 411 -6.59 3.91 4.12
CA TYR A 411 -5.23 3.82 3.63
C TYR A 411 -5.16 4.19 2.15
N TYR A 412 -4.52 5.32 1.86
CA TYR A 412 -4.36 5.85 0.50
C TYR A 412 -2.94 5.64 -0.03
N GLN A 413 -2.88 5.39 -1.33
CA GLN A 413 -1.66 5.11 -2.09
C GLN A 413 -1.42 6.22 -3.11
N ARG A 414 -0.17 6.67 -3.24
CA ARG A 414 0.26 7.60 -4.30
C ARG A 414 0.77 6.78 -5.48
N LEU A 415 0.20 7.00 -6.66
CA LEU A 415 0.48 6.24 -7.89
C LEU A 415 1.59 6.86 -8.73
#